data_AF-A0A7Y5K593-F1
#
_entry.id   AF-A0A7Y5K593-F1
#
_cell.length_a   1.000
_cell.length_b   1.000
_cell.length_c   1.000
_cell.angle_alpha   90.00
_cell.angle_beta   90.00
_cell.angle_gamma   90.00
#
_symmetry.space_group_name_H-M   'P 1'
#
loop_
_entity.id
_entity.type
_entity.pdbx_description
1 polymer ?
#
loop_
_entity_poly.entity_id
_entity_poly.type
_entity_poly.pdbx_seq_one_letter_code
_entity_poly.pdbx_strand_id
1 'polypeptide(L)'
;DPLADLRARVNADSGNAGLRRQLAEALFERGLRDEGLAELELAMIGSERGNDLEGASSIADEIIRLNPNSVRHHQKRVEYAFRTSDRARLVDAYLELADALFRSGQPEKARTVYQRVLELSPEDIRAQAALSAFIEPTASPTPRKTTAQPERKGTPERSGVFRRYTGEMKRSPEPELPPLPVEPKIPTDPAGFVNLGEWLKDDTPKSTRMVVQEQAPTGDEQADFADMLRAFKQGVAQNVEDEDHQSHYDLGVAYKEMGLVDEAIAEFQKALRGAEGRVRTYEALGQCFLEKSQFQVAATLLVRALSEPGHTDEQLVGVLYLLGYSNEAIQQWSDALAYYQRVFAVDIEFRDVGDRIAALERVAT
;
A
#
# COMPACT_ATOMS: atom_id res chain seq x y z
N ASP A 1 35.59 25.60 -10.82
CA ASP A 1 35.04 25.05 -9.58
C ASP A 1 34.82 23.55 -9.79
N PRO A 2 35.50 22.66 -9.03
CA PRO A 2 35.39 21.21 -9.20
C PRO A 2 33.95 20.66 -9.15
N LEU A 3 33.06 21.29 -8.36
CA LEU A 3 31.66 20.90 -8.30
C LEU A 3 30.89 21.28 -9.57
N ALA A 4 31.18 22.45 -10.15
CA ALA A 4 30.55 22.90 -11.39
C ALA A 4 30.94 22.00 -12.57
N ASP A 5 32.19 21.51 -12.59
CA ASP A 5 32.65 20.53 -13.58
C ASP A 5 31.95 19.17 -13.41
N LEU A 6 31.84 18.66 -12.19
CA LEU A 6 31.09 17.44 -11.89
C LEU A 6 29.61 17.54 -12.27
N ARG A 7 28.95 18.67 -11.98
CA ARG A 7 27.56 18.93 -12.41
C ARG A 7 27.41 18.91 -13.92
N ALA A 8 28.34 19.53 -14.65
CA ALA A 8 28.32 19.51 -16.12
C ALA A 8 28.47 18.09 -16.68
N ARG A 9 29.33 17.27 -16.08
CA ARG A 9 29.52 15.86 -16.45
C ARG A 9 28.28 15.00 -16.15
N VAL A 10 27.65 15.19 -15.00
CA VAL A 10 26.38 14.51 -14.64
C VAL A 10 25.24 14.92 -15.58
N ASN A 11 25.18 16.19 -15.99
CA ASN A 11 24.18 16.66 -16.96
C ASN A 11 24.41 16.09 -18.36
N ALA A 12 25.66 15.86 -18.76
CA ALA A 12 26.00 15.26 -20.05
C ALA A 12 25.68 13.74 -20.09
N ASP A 13 25.80 13.05 -18.96
CA ASP A 13 25.50 11.62 -18.82
C ASP A 13 24.55 11.38 -17.63
N SER A 14 23.29 11.75 -17.83
CA SER A 14 22.28 11.78 -16.77
C SER A 14 21.90 10.42 -16.21
N GLY A 15 22.26 9.32 -16.90
CA GLY A 15 21.97 7.94 -16.48
C GLY A 15 23.08 7.30 -15.64
N ASN A 16 24.23 7.97 -15.51
CA ASN A 16 25.40 7.37 -14.88
C ASN A 16 25.35 7.48 -13.35
N ALA A 17 24.94 6.39 -12.71
CA ALA A 17 24.84 6.31 -11.25
C ALA A 17 26.19 6.56 -10.55
N GLY A 18 27.31 6.16 -11.15
CA GLY A 18 28.65 6.37 -10.60
C GLY A 18 29.04 7.86 -10.54
N LEU A 19 28.76 8.61 -11.62
CA LEU A 19 29.01 10.05 -11.65
C LEU A 19 28.13 10.81 -10.66
N ARG A 20 26.86 10.42 -10.54
CA ARG A 20 25.92 11.01 -9.57
C ARG A 20 26.34 10.77 -8.13
N ARG A 21 26.87 9.57 -7.82
CA ARG A 21 27.42 9.26 -6.51
C ARG A 21 28.64 10.12 -6.16
N GLN A 22 29.54 10.34 -7.13
CA GLN A 22 30.69 11.26 -6.95
C GLN A 22 30.24 12.70 -6.72
N LEU A 23 29.19 13.13 -7.42
CA LEU A 23 28.60 14.45 -7.21
C LEU A 23 27.97 14.56 -5.81
N ALA A 24 27.25 13.53 -5.36
CA ALA A 24 26.67 13.49 -4.02
C ALA A 24 27.75 13.58 -2.92
N GLU A 25 28.86 12.85 -3.06
CA GLU A 25 30.00 12.92 -2.13
C GLU A 25 30.58 14.34 -2.06
N ALA A 26 30.82 14.98 -3.20
CA ALA A 26 31.29 16.36 -3.27
C ALA A 26 30.30 17.38 -2.66
N LEU A 27 28.98 17.10 -2.74
CA LEU A 27 27.94 17.92 -2.11
C LEU A 27 27.93 17.74 -0.58
N PHE A 28 28.14 16.51 -0.08
CA PHE A 28 28.25 16.26 1.35
C PHE A 28 29.48 16.92 1.98
N GLU A 29 30.62 16.91 1.30
CA GLU A 29 31.83 17.61 1.76
C GLU A 29 31.61 19.13 1.91
N ARG A 30 30.71 19.70 1.09
CA ARG A 30 30.32 21.12 1.15
C ARG A 30 29.19 21.40 2.14
N GLY A 31 28.68 20.38 2.82
CA GLY A 31 27.56 20.48 3.77
C GLY A 31 26.18 20.59 3.11
N LEU A 32 26.08 20.45 1.79
CA LEU A 32 24.83 20.49 1.04
C LEU A 32 24.14 19.11 1.09
N ARG A 33 23.62 18.75 2.26
CA ARG A 33 23.04 17.42 2.52
C ARG A 33 21.83 17.10 1.64
N ASP A 34 20.91 18.04 1.49
CA ASP A 34 19.66 17.79 0.75
C ASP A 34 19.93 17.59 -0.75
N GLU A 35 20.83 18.40 -1.33
CA GLU A 35 21.28 18.23 -2.72
C GLU A 35 22.04 16.92 -2.92
N GLY A 36 22.91 16.54 -1.97
CA GLY A 36 23.62 15.27 -2.02
C GLY A 36 22.69 14.06 -1.95
N LEU A 37 21.66 14.11 -1.10
CA LEU A 37 20.62 13.07 -1.03
C LEU A 37 19.82 12.97 -2.32
N ALA A 38 19.44 14.10 -2.92
CA ALA A 38 18.72 14.10 -4.19
C ALA A 38 19.55 13.45 -5.33
N GLU A 39 20.85 13.69 -5.36
CA GLU A 39 21.74 13.04 -6.34
C GLU A 39 21.89 11.53 -6.10
N LEU A 40 21.94 11.08 -4.83
CA LEU A 40 21.91 9.64 -4.51
C LEU A 40 20.58 9.00 -4.92
N GLU A 41 19.44 9.66 -4.71
CA GLU A 41 18.14 9.15 -5.16
C GLU A 41 18.09 8.99 -6.69
N LEU A 42 18.60 9.98 -7.43
CA LEU A 42 18.71 9.90 -8.88
C LEU A 42 19.68 8.82 -9.35
N ALA A 43 20.79 8.60 -8.63
CA ALA A 43 21.72 7.52 -8.89
C ALA A 43 21.05 6.15 -8.70
N MET A 44 20.30 5.97 -7.61
CA MET A 44 19.55 4.76 -7.31
C MET A 44 18.54 4.44 -8.42
N ILE A 45 17.76 5.44 -8.87
CA ILE A 45 16.81 5.29 -9.98
C ILE A 45 17.52 4.96 -11.30
N GLY A 46 18.71 5.52 -11.54
CA GLY A 46 19.55 5.18 -12.68
C GLY A 46 19.95 3.70 -12.68
N SER A 47 20.43 3.20 -11.54
CA SER A 47 20.79 1.77 -11.37
C SER A 47 19.57 0.84 -11.49
N GLU A 48 18.40 1.24 -10.97
CA GLU A 48 17.14 0.50 -11.14
C GLU A 48 16.78 0.32 -12.63
N ARG A 49 16.88 1.40 -13.43
CA ARG A 49 16.61 1.38 -14.87
C ARG A 49 17.62 0.53 -15.64
N GLY A 50 18.87 0.50 -15.18
CA GLY A 50 19.93 -0.36 -15.69
C GLY A 50 19.81 -1.82 -15.27
N ASN A 51 18.81 -2.18 -14.47
CA ASN A 51 18.64 -3.49 -13.83
C ASN A 51 19.85 -3.92 -12.96
N ASP A 52 20.65 -2.95 -12.50
CA ASP A 52 21.74 -3.14 -11.57
C ASP A 52 21.22 -3.08 -10.13
N LEU A 53 20.66 -4.21 -9.68
CA LEU A 53 20.03 -4.32 -8.35
C LEU A 53 21.03 -4.26 -7.21
N GLU A 54 22.27 -4.70 -7.43
CA GLU A 54 23.32 -4.61 -6.41
C GLU A 54 23.79 -3.17 -6.23
N GLY A 55 23.98 -2.43 -7.34
CA GLY A 55 24.26 -1.00 -7.30
C GLY A 55 23.14 -0.20 -6.64
N ALA A 56 21.88 -0.46 -7.02
CA ALA A 56 20.72 0.19 -6.41
C ALA A 56 20.60 -0.10 -4.91
N SER A 57 20.83 -1.36 -4.49
CA SER A 57 20.86 -1.74 -3.07
C SER A 57 21.98 -1.04 -2.30
N SER A 58 23.18 -0.92 -2.89
CA SER A 58 24.30 -0.22 -2.25
C SER A 58 23.99 1.26 -2.01
N ILE A 59 23.33 1.91 -2.99
CA ILE A 59 22.94 3.33 -2.87
C ILE A 59 21.81 3.49 -1.85
N ALA A 60 20.83 2.59 -1.83
CA ALA A 60 19.77 2.60 -0.83
C ALA A 60 20.31 2.46 0.60
N ASP A 61 21.28 1.57 0.83
CA ASP A 61 21.95 1.42 2.13
C ASP A 61 22.70 2.71 2.54
N GLU A 62 23.29 3.42 1.59
CA GLU A 62 23.94 4.70 1.82
C GLU A 62 22.93 5.79 2.23
N ILE A 63 21.80 5.89 1.53
CA ILE A 63 20.73 6.83 1.87
C ILE A 63 20.14 6.50 3.25
N ILE A 64 19.93 5.22 3.57
CA ILE A 64 19.41 4.79 4.89
C ILE A 64 20.39 5.16 6.02
N ARG A 65 21.71 5.03 5.81
CA ARG A 65 22.71 5.48 6.81
C ARG A 65 22.62 6.98 7.08
N LEU A 66 22.30 7.78 6.06
CA LEU A 66 22.16 9.23 6.18
C LEU A 66 20.79 9.63 6.75
N ASN A 67 19.73 8.87 6.44
CA ASN A 67 18.36 9.09 6.92
C ASN A 67 17.71 7.77 7.41
N PRO A 68 18.00 7.36 8.66
CA PRO A 68 17.56 6.06 9.20
C PRO A 68 16.04 5.89 9.35
N ASN A 69 15.30 7.01 9.39
CA ASN A 69 13.85 7.01 9.56
C ASN A 69 13.09 7.06 8.22
N SER A 70 13.81 6.99 7.09
CA SER A 70 13.18 7.04 5.78
C SER A 70 12.52 5.72 5.39
N VAL A 71 11.22 5.59 5.66
CA VAL A 71 10.41 4.40 5.36
C VAL A 71 10.51 4.02 3.87
N ARG A 72 10.48 5.00 2.96
CA ARG A 72 10.55 4.79 1.50
C ARG A 72 11.82 4.05 1.08
N HIS A 73 12.98 4.40 1.65
CA HIS A 73 14.26 3.78 1.28
C HIS A 73 14.39 2.37 1.87
N HIS A 74 13.85 2.14 3.08
CA HIS A 74 13.74 0.79 3.63
C HIS A 74 12.82 -0.12 2.81
N GLN A 75 11.71 0.40 2.26
CA GLN A 75 10.85 -0.35 1.32
C GLN A 75 11.62 -0.74 0.05
N LYS A 76 12.42 0.17 -0.51
CA LYS A 76 13.27 -0.12 -1.68
C LYS A 76 14.32 -1.19 -1.41
N ARG A 77 14.93 -1.17 -0.23
CA ARG A 77 15.87 -2.22 0.19
C ARG A 77 15.21 -3.60 0.28
N VAL A 78 13.96 -3.68 0.77
CA VAL A 78 13.16 -4.93 0.76
C VAL A 78 12.89 -5.39 -0.67
N GLU A 79 12.50 -4.48 -1.57
CA GLU A 79 12.24 -4.79 -2.99
C GLU A 79 13.47 -5.40 -3.67
N TYR A 80 14.65 -4.80 -3.48
CA TYR A 80 15.88 -5.31 -4.08
C TYR A 80 16.28 -6.67 -3.51
N ALA A 81 16.21 -6.84 -2.19
CA ALA A 81 16.52 -8.12 -1.55
C ALA A 81 15.59 -9.26 -2.00
N PHE A 82 14.31 -8.95 -2.22
CA PHE A 82 13.33 -9.89 -2.77
C PHE A 82 13.69 -10.28 -4.21
N ARG A 83 14.01 -9.31 -5.07
CA ARG A 83 14.36 -9.53 -6.48
C ARG A 83 15.68 -10.31 -6.65
N THR A 84 16.64 -10.14 -5.74
CA THR A 84 17.88 -10.92 -5.74
C THR A 84 17.72 -12.33 -5.16
N SER A 85 16.51 -12.72 -4.73
CA SER A 85 16.22 -14.00 -4.06
C SER A 85 17.09 -14.29 -2.83
N ASP A 86 17.63 -13.24 -2.19
CA ASP A 86 18.51 -13.37 -1.03
C ASP A 86 17.67 -13.31 0.26
N ARG A 87 17.32 -14.50 0.76
CA ARG A 87 16.47 -14.64 1.95
C ARG A 87 17.09 -14.03 3.21
N ALA A 88 18.41 -14.05 3.36
CA ALA A 88 19.07 -13.49 4.53
C ALA A 88 18.96 -11.96 4.53
N ARG A 89 19.29 -11.33 3.39
CA ARG A 89 19.12 -9.87 3.23
C ARG A 89 17.67 -9.42 3.33
N LEU A 90 16.74 -10.23 2.85
CA LEU A 90 15.31 -9.93 2.89
C LEU A 90 14.78 -9.84 4.33
N VAL A 91 15.19 -10.78 5.19
CA VAL A 91 14.82 -10.79 6.62
C VAL A 91 15.36 -9.54 7.33
N ASP A 92 16.64 -9.21 7.12
CA ASP A 92 17.24 -8.01 7.71
C ASP A 92 16.60 -6.72 7.17
N ALA A 93 16.22 -6.67 5.89
CA ALA A 93 15.54 -5.52 5.30
C ALA A 93 14.13 -5.30 5.89
N TYR A 94 13.37 -6.38 6.10
CA TYR A 94 12.04 -6.30 6.73
C TYR A 94 12.12 -5.83 8.19
N LEU A 95 13.12 -6.28 8.94
CA LEU A 95 13.33 -5.84 10.33
C LEU A 95 13.63 -4.33 10.41
N GLU A 96 14.56 -3.85 9.60
CA GLU A 96 14.92 -2.42 9.58
C GLU A 96 13.76 -1.54 9.10
N LEU A 97 12.94 -2.04 8.17
CA LEU A 97 11.70 -1.39 7.77
C LEU A 97 10.70 -1.31 8.93
N ALA A 98 10.52 -2.39 9.68
CA ALA A 98 9.62 -2.42 10.84
C ALA A 98 10.08 -1.45 11.94
N ASP A 99 11.39 -1.40 12.22
CA ASP A 99 11.99 -0.46 13.16
C ASP A 99 11.79 0.99 12.70
N ALA A 100 11.99 1.27 11.41
CA ALA A 100 11.76 2.60 10.85
C ALA A 100 10.27 3.01 10.92
N LEU A 101 9.34 2.09 10.63
CA LEU A 101 7.90 2.31 10.76
C LEU A 101 7.51 2.61 12.21
N PHE A 102 8.06 1.86 13.16
CA PHE A 102 7.85 2.08 14.59
C PHE A 102 8.33 3.47 15.02
N ARG A 103 9.57 3.85 14.65
CA ARG A 103 10.11 5.20 14.90
C ARG A 103 9.31 6.31 14.22
N SER A 104 8.69 6.03 13.08
CA SER A 104 7.84 6.98 12.35
C SER A 104 6.43 7.15 12.94
N GLY A 105 6.09 6.46 14.04
CA GLY A 105 4.77 6.55 14.67
C GLY A 105 3.70 5.71 13.99
N GLN A 106 4.09 4.67 13.23
CA GLN A 106 3.17 3.74 12.56
C GLN A 106 3.27 2.32 13.19
N PRO A 107 2.91 2.15 14.48
CA PRO A 107 3.12 0.90 15.23
C PRO A 107 2.33 -0.28 14.68
N GLU A 108 1.10 -0.06 14.19
CA GLU A 108 0.26 -1.14 13.62
C GLU A 108 0.88 -1.72 12.34
N LYS A 109 1.42 -0.86 11.47
CA LYS A 109 2.13 -1.32 10.26
C LYS A 109 3.43 -2.03 10.61
N ALA A 110 4.18 -1.49 11.58
CA ALA A 110 5.41 -2.14 12.07
C ALA A 110 5.12 -3.56 12.58
N ARG A 111 4.04 -3.74 13.34
CA ARG A 111 3.58 -5.05 13.84
C ARG A 111 3.35 -6.05 12.71
N THR A 112 2.65 -5.66 11.64
CA THR A 112 2.43 -6.53 10.48
C THR A 112 3.75 -6.93 9.82
N VAL A 113 4.70 -6.00 9.71
CA VAL A 113 6.02 -6.29 9.11
C VAL A 113 6.82 -7.24 10.00
N TYR A 114 6.82 -7.09 11.33
CA TYR A 114 7.47 -8.05 12.23
C TYR A 114 6.83 -9.45 12.16
N GLN A 115 5.51 -9.55 12.01
CA GLN A 115 4.83 -10.84 11.80
C GLN A 115 5.32 -11.50 10.51
N ARG A 116 5.49 -10.72 9.43
CA ARG A 116 6.03 -11.23 8.17
C ARG A 116 7.47 -11.74 8.30
N VAL A 117 8.29 -11.11 9.15
CA VAL A 117 9.63 -11.62 9.48
C VAL A 117 9.55 -13.00 10.12
N LEU A 118 8.63 -13.22 11.08
CA LEU A 118 8.47 -14.53 11.74
C LEU A 118 7.93 -15.62 10.82
N GLU A 119 7.15 -15.27 9.80
CA GLU A 119 6.75 -16.25 8.76
C GLU A 119 7.95 -16.70 7.93
N LEU A 120 8.88 -15.79 7.63
CA LEU A 120 10.10 -16.08 6.88
C LEU A 120 11.16 -16.77 7.74
N SER A 121 11.27 -16.38 9.01
CA SER A 121 12.26 -16.86 9.97
C SER A 121 11.63 -16.96 11.36
N PRO A 122 10.99 -18.10 11.69
CA PRO A 122 10.30 -18.29 12.97
C PRO A 122 11.20 -18.14 14.20
N GLU A 123 12.51 -18.34 14.04
CA GLU A 123 13.51 -18.29 15.10
C GLU A 123 14.13 -16.89 15.29
N ASP A 124 13.71 -15.86 14.54
CA ASP A 124 14.31 -14.53 14.67
C ASP A 124 13.93 -13.86 16.00
N ILE A 125 14.90 -13.83 16.91
CA ILE A 125 14.76 -13.29 18.27
C ILE A 125 14.39 -11.80 18.25
N ARG A 126 14.86 -11.03 17.25
CA ARG A 126 14.60 -9.57 17.17
C ARG A 126 13.13 -9.30 16.89
N ALA A 127 12.54 -10.01 15.93
CA ALA A 127 11.13 -9.89 15.59
C ALA A 127 10.22 -10.37 16.73
N GLN A 128 10.57 -11.47 17.41
CA GLN A 128 9.83 -11.96 18.57
C GLN A 128 9.86 -10.94 19.71
N ALA A 129 11.04 -10.41 20.05
CA ALA A 129 11.19 -9.42 21.11
C ALA A 129 10.43 -8.12 20.79
N ALA A 130 10.48 -7.65 19.54
CA ALA A 130 9.74 -6.47 19.12
C ALA A 130 8.22 -6.69 19.24
N LEU A 131 7.69 -7.84 18.80
CA LEU A 131 6.27 -8.18 18.93
C LEU A 131 5.81 -8.35 20.38
N SER A 132 6.65 -8.93 21.24
CA SER A 132 6.41 -8.97 22.68
C SER A 132 6.40 -7.58 23.29
N ALA A 133 7.21 -6.63 22.81
CA ALA A 133 7.19 -5.26 23.30
C ALA A 133 5.92 -4.48 22.93
N PHE A 134 5.20 -4.85 21.86
CA PHE A 134 3.83 -4.33 21.61
C PHE A 134 2.79 -4.88 22.59
N ILE A 135 3.13 -5.93 23.34
CA ILE A 135 2.26 -6.60 24.32
C ILE A 135 2.84 -6.34 25.72
N GLU A 136 2.49 -5.22 26.40
CA GLU A 136 2.42 -5.16 27.89
C GLU A 136 1.92 -3.80 28.44
N PRO A 137 1.25 -3.72 29.63
CA PRO A 137 0.64 -4.77 30.45
C PRO A 137 -0.86 -4.50 30.72
N THR A 138 -1.77 -5.39 30.30
CA THR A 138 -3.03 -5.57 31.02
C THR A 138 -2.94 -6.84 31.87
N ALA A 139 -3.09 -6.64 33.17
CA ALA A 139 -3.28 -7.61 34.25
C ALA A 139 -2.02 -8.07 35.03
N SER A 140 -1.89 -7.45 36.21
CA SER A 140 -1.31 -8.09 37.40
C SER A 140 -1.92 -9.48 37.66
N PRO A 141 -1.18 -10.39 38.33
CA PRO A 141 -1.52 -11.80 38.42
C PRO A 141 -2.64 -12.01 39.46
N THR A 142 -3.77 -12.57 39.04
CA THR A 142 -4.69 -13.21 39.99
C THR A 142 -4.38 -14.70 40.09
N PRO A 143 -4.02 -15.20 41.29
CA PRO A 143 -3.89 -16.63 41.52
C PRO A 143 -5.28 -17.22 41.73
N ARG A 144 -5.47 -18.45 41.22
CA ARG A 144 -6.51 -19.47 41.53
C ARG A 144 -7.07 -20.03 40.22
N LYS A 145 -7.35 -21.32 40.07
CA LYS A 145 -7.45 -22.40 41.05
C LYS A 145 -7.26 -23.71 40.31
N THR A 146 -6.50 -24.58 40.95
CA THR A 146 -6.51 -26.03 40.80
C THR A 146 -7.95 -26.55 40.68
N THR A 147 -8.26 -27.23 39.58
CA THR A 147 -9.29 -28.26 39.54
C THR A 147 -8.60 -29.60 39.45
N ALA A 148 -8.46 -30.21 40.62
CA ALA A 148 -8.20 -31.63 40.75
C ALA A 148 -9.47 -32.41 40.43
N GLN A 149 -9.32 -33.56 39.77
CA GLN A 149 -10.14 -34.76 39.96
C GLN A 149 -9.38 -35.99 39.41
N PRO A 150 -9.68 -37.22 39.87
CA PRO A 150 -8.79 -37.90 40.81
C PRO A 150 -8.31 -39.30 40.36
N GLU A 151 -7.23 -39.72 41.03
CA GLU A 151 -6.77 -41.07 41.38
C GLU A 151 -7.08 -42.28 40.46
N ARG A 152 -6.03 -43.02 40.10
CA ARG A 152 -5.91 -44.46 40.45
C ARG A 152 -4.47 -44.85 40.78
N LYS A 153 -4.35 -45.56 41.91
CA LYS A 153 -3.15 -46.07 42.58
C LYS A 153 -2.46 -47.23 41.82
N GLY A 154 -1.16 -47.36 42.01
CA GLY A 154 -0.39 -48.58 41.76
C GLY A 154 1.11 -48.38 41.98
N THR A 155 1.61 -48.81 43.14
CA THR A 155 3.02 -48.78 43.58
C THR A 155 3.83 -49.97 42.99
N PRO A 156 5.08 -50.30 43.43
CA PRO A 156 6.33 -49.84 42.80
C PRO A 156 7.37 -50.98 42.56
N GLU A 157 8.12 -51.03 41.45
CA GLU A 157 9.25 -51.99 41.35
C GLU A 157 10.51 -51.48 40.62
N ARG A 158 11.54 -51.25 41.44
CA ARG A 158 12.90 -51.82 41.41
C ARG A 158 13.70 -52.01 40.09
N SER A 159 14.88 -51.36 40.10
CA SER A 159 16.23 -51.93 39.96
C SER A 159 16.80 -52.40 38.60
N GLY A 160 18.10 -52.10 38.40
CA GLY A 160 19.03 -52.76 37.44
C GLY A 160 19.78 -51.77 36.55
N VAL A 161 20.89 -51.14 36.95
CA VAL A 161 22.30 -51.64 36.97
C VAL A 161 22.88 -51.95 35.57
N PHE A 162 23.95 -51.21 35.23
CA PHE A 162 25.15 -51.54 34.44
C PHE A 162 25.18 -52.85 33.62
N ARG A 163 25.73 -52.81 32.39
CA ARG A 163 27.18 -53.01 32.10
C ARG A 163 27.48 -53.09 30.58
N ARG A 164 28.60 -52.45 30.23
CA ARG A 164 29.61 -52.65 29.14
C ARG A 164 29.53 -54.01 28.39
N TYR A 165 29.91 -54.12 27.10
CA TYR A 165 31.33 -54.24 26.68
C TYR A 165 31.50 -54.22 25.12
N THR A 166 32.50 -53.45 24.66
CA THR A 166 33.59 -53.73 23.68
C THR A 166 33.43 -54.17 22.21
N GLY A 167 34.37 -53.64 21.41
CA GLY A 167 35.01 -54.21 20.21
C GLY A 167 34.53 -53.57 18.91
N GLU A 168 35.31 -53.17 17.91
CA GLU A 168 36.74 -53.25 17.57
C GLU A 168 36.95 -52.28 16.39
N MET A 169 38.11 -51.63 16.30
CA MET A 169 38.51 -50.81 15.15
C MET A 169 38.85 -51.71 13.94
N LYS A 170 38.29 -51.39 12.76
CA LYS A 170 38.87 -51.75 11.45
C LYS A 170 38.97 -50.50 10.57
N ARG A 171 40.09 -50.39 9.87
CA ARG A 171 40.48 -49.31 8.95
C ARG A 171 40.03 -49.59 7.51
N SER A 172 39.74 -48.48 6.82
CA SER A 172 39.78 -48.21 5.36
C SER A 172 38.60 -48.70 4.49
N PRO A 173 38.30 -48.07 3.34
CA PRO A 173 38.99 -46.96 2.65
C PRO A 173 38.11 -45.71 2.33
N GLU A 174 38.78 -44.69 1.83
CA GLU A 174 38.33 -43.38 1.36
C GLU A 174 37.37 -43.49 0.15
N PRO A 175 36.19 -42.83 0.13
CA PRO A 175 35.28 -42.89 -1.01
C PRO A 175 35.71 -41.94 -2.13
N GLU A 176 35.79 -42.51 -3.33
CA GLU A 176 36.07 -41.89 -4.62
C GLU A 176 35.00 -40.83 -4.98
N LEU A 177 35.44 -39.69 -5.54
CA LEU A 177 34.57 -38.60 -6.01
C LEU A 177 33.67 -39.09 -7.18
N PRO A 178 32.37 -38.79 -7.19
CA PRO A 178 31.50 -39.10 -8.31
C PRO A 178 31.81 -38.21 -9.54
N PRO A 179 31.63 -38.71 -10.78
CA PRO A 179 31.81 -37.91 -11.99
C PRO A 179 30.74 -36.83 -12.13
N LEU A 180 31.12 -35.71 -12.75
CA LEU A 180 30.26 -34.55 -13.01
C LEU A 180 29.00 -34.93 -13.82
N PRO A 181 27.84 -34.29 -13.59
CA PRO A 181 26.63 -34.54 -14.35
C PRO A 181 26.78 -34.13 -15.82
N VAL A 182 26.30 -34.98 -16.71
CA VAL A 182 26.19 -34.74 -18.14
C VAL A 182 25.11 -33.68 -18.39
N GLU A 183 25.37 -32.69 -19.26
CA GLU A 183 24.42 -31.66 -19.66
C GLU A 183 23.07 -32.26 -20.12
N PRO A 184 21.92 -31.71 -19.69
CA PRO A 184 20.62 -32.21 -20.14
C PRO A 184 20.38 -31.86 -21.61
N LYS A 185 20.09 -32.89 -22.43
CA LYS A 185 19.60 -32.74 -23.80
C LYS A 185 18.18 -32.18 -23.79
N ILE A 186 17.96 -31.06 -24.47
CA ILE A 186 16.64 -30.45 -24.67
C ILE A 186 15.78 -31.38 -25.54
N PRO A 187 14.57 -31.80 -25.11
CA PRO A 187 13.65 -32.55 -25.95
C PRO A 187 13.06 -31.65 -27.05
N THR A 188 13.25 -32.02 -28.31
CA THR A 188 12.59 -31.42 -29.46
C THR A 188 11.24 -32.10 -29.70
N ASP A 189 10.18 -31.67 -29.02
CA ASP A 189 8.80 -32.06 -29.33
C ASP A 189 7.87 -30.82 -29.31
N PRO A 190 7.13 -30.48 -30.38
CA PRO A 190 6.38 -29.23 -30.47
C PRO A 190 5.07 -29.18 -29.65
N ALA A 191 4.66 -30.26 -29.01
CA ALA A 191 3.35 -30.36 -28.35
C ALA A 191 3.35 -30.08 -26.83
N GLY A 192 4.50 -29.75 -26.23
CA GLY A 192 4.64 -29.54 -24.78
C GLY A 192 5.36 -28.26 -24.36
N PHE A 193 5.67 -27.37 -25.30
CA PHE A 193 6.33 -26.10 -25.00
C PHE A 193 5.33 -25.06 -24.51
N VAL A 194 5.33 -24.77 -23.21
CA VAL A 194 4.63 -23.61 -22.66
C VAL A 194 5.50 -22.38 -22.90
N ASN A 195 5.08 -21.55 -23.85
CA ASN A 195 5.72 -20.27 -24.10
C ASN A 195 5.35 -19.30 -22.96
N LEU A 196 6.19 -19.26 -21.92
CA LEU A 196 6.01 -18.37 -20.78
C LEU A 196 6.06 -16.88 -21.16
N GLY A 197 6.57 -16.52 -22.35
CA GLY A 197 6.51 -15.15 -22.88
C GLY A 197 5.12 -14.73 -23.34
N GLU A 198 4.23 -15.68 -23.64
CA GLU A 198 2.79 -15.42 -23.84
C GLU A 198 2.03 -15.43 -22.51
N TRP A 199 2.46 -16.24 -21.54
CA TRP A 199 1.83 -16.32 -20.21
C TRP A 199 2.18 -15.13 -19.29
N LEU A 200 3.38 -14.55 -19.42
CA LEU A 200 3.81 -13.37 -18.66
C LEU A 200 3.24 -12.04 -19.19
N LYS A 201 2.62 -12.01 -20.37
CA LYS A 201 1.97 -10.77 -20.85
C LYS A 201 0.73 -10.43 -20.04
N ASP A 202 0.13 -11.42 -19.38
CA ASP A 202 -1.06 -11.24 -18.56
C ASP A 202 -0.74 -10.84 -17.11
N ASP A 203 0.53 -10.95 -16.68
CA ASP A 203 0.93 -10.81 -15.26
C ASP A 203 2.16 -9.90 -15.05
N THR A 204 2.34 -8.89 -15.91
CA THR A 204 3.23 -7.78 -15.57
C THR A 204 2.59 -6.97 -14.43
N PRO A 205 3.29 -6.66 -13.33
CA PRO A 205 2.75 -5.74 -12.33
C PRO A 205 2.46 -4.44 -13.05
N LYS A 206 1.17 -4.15 -13.16
CA LYS A 206 0.60 -2.94 -13.69
C LYS A 206 1.31 -1.76 -13.04
N SER A 207 2.19 -1.11 -13.80
CA SER A 207 2.95 0.02 -13.31
C SER A 207 1.95 1.12 -12.95
N THR A 208 1.87 1.49 -11.67
CA THR A 208 1.10 2.66 -11.22
C THR A 208 1.57 3.98 -11.86
N ARG A 209 2.73 3.95 -12.54
CA ARG A 209 3.19 5.04 -13.39
C ARG A 209 2.54 4.95 -14.77
N MET A 210 1.51 5.76 -14.95
CA MET A 210 0.86 6.04 -16.23
C MET A 210 1.87 6.71 -17.20
N VAL A 211 2.23 6.03 -18.29
CA VAL A 211 3.01 6.63 -19.39
C VAL A 211 2.05 6.95 -20.54
N VAL A 212 1.51 8.17 -20.53
CA VAL A 212 0.80 8.70 -21.70
C VAL A 212 1.87 9.17 -22.70
N GLN A 213 1.82 8.69 -23.93
CA GLN A 213 2.68 9.25 -24.98
C GLN A 213 2.21 10.68 -25.25
N GLU A 214 3.05 11.67 -24.93
CA GLU A 214 2.78 13.07 -25.22
C GLU A 214 2.78 13.27 -26.74
N GLN A 215 1.59 13.44 -27.31
CA GLN A 215 1.42 13.90 -28.68
C GLN A 215 1.43 15.43 -28.67
N ALA A 216 2.06 16.03 -29.68
CA ALA A 216 2.07 17.48 -29.82
C ALA A 216 0.64 18.01 -30.00
N PRO A 217 0.21 19.04 -29.25
CA PRO A 217 -1.15 19.56 -29.33
C PRO A 217 -1.45 20.05 -30.74
N THR A 218 -2.59 19.63 -31.27
CA THR A 218 -3.07 19.92 -32.62
C THR A 218 -3.59 21.36 -32.73
N GLY A 219 -3.74 22.05 -31.60
CA GLY A 219 -4.19 23.44 -31.48
C GLY A 219 -5.70 23.59 -31.26
N ASP A 220 -6.43 22.48 -31.23
CA ASP A 220 -7.82 22.40 -30.79
C ASP A 220 -7.84 21.84 -29.37
N GLU A 221 -7.96 22.73 -28.38
CA GLU A 221 -7.90 22.40 -26.95
C GLU A 221 -8.92 21.33 -26.55
N GLN A 222 -10.08 21.28 -27.22
CA GLN A 222 -11.14 20.32 -26.91
C GLN A 222 -10.84 18.93 -27.47
N ALA A 223 -10.32 18.86 -28.69
CA ALA A 223 -9.88 17.61 -29.29
C ALA A 223 -8.65 17.05 -28.55
N ASP A 224 -7.65 17.89 -28.26
CA ASP A 224 -6.42 17.51 -27.57
C ASP A 224 -6.72 17.02 -26.14
N PHE A 225 -7.65 17.68 -25.43
CA PHE A 225 -8.10 17.22 -24.11
C PHE A 225 -8.85 15.90 -24.17
N ALA A 226 -9.73 15.71 -25.17
CA ALA A 226 -10.45 14.45 -25.35
C ALA A 226 -9.50 13.27 -25.65
N ASP A 227 -8.48 13.49 -26.46
CA ASP A 227 -7.46 12.49 -26.78
C ASP A 227 -6.57 12.18 -25.58
N MET A 228 -6.16 13.20 -24.81
CA MET A 228 -5.44 13.00 -23.56
C MET A 228 -6.27 12.21 -22.54
N LEU A 229 -7.55 12.56 -22.38
CA LEU A 229 -8.47 11.87 -21.49
C LEU A 229 -8.70 10.42 -21.92
N ARG A 230 -8.76 10.15 -23.22
CA ARG A 230 -8.86 8.79 -23.77
C ARG A 230 -7.62 7.98 -23.46
N ALA A 231 -6.43 8.53 -23.71
CA ALA A 231 -5.17 7.87 -23.39
C ALA A 231 -5.03 7.62 -21.88
N PHE A 232 -5.47 8.59 -21.06
CA PHE A 232 -5.56 8.47 -19.60
C PHE A 232 -6.48 7.33 -19.16
N LYS A 233 -7.72 7.27 -19.67
CA LYS A 233 -8.66 6.19 -19.41
C LYS A 233 -8.10 4.82 -19.80
N GLN A 234 -7.38 4.74 -20.92
CA GLN A 234 -6.80 3.48 -21.40
C GLN A 234 -5.72 2.95 -20.46
N GLY A 235 -4.77 3.78 -20.03
CA GLY A 235 -3.73 3.30 -19.11
C GLY A 235 -4.25 3.11 -17.68
N VAL A 236 -5.31 3.82 -17.27
CA VAL A 236 -6.02 3.50 -16.02
C VAL A 236 -6.66 2.12 -16.12
N ALA A 237 -7.41 1.81 -17.18
CA ALA A 237 -8.03 0.50 -17.37
C ALA A 237 -6.99 -0.64 -17.47
N GLN A 238 -5.80 -0.34 -17.99
CA GLN A 238 -4.70 -1.29 -17.99
C GLN A 238 -4.10 -1.49 -16.60
N ASN A 239 -4.16 -0.50 -15.70
CA ASN A 239 -3.43 -0.53 -14.43
C ASN A 239 -4.30 -0.74 -13.17
N VAL A 240 -5.59 -0.48 -13.24
CA VAL A 240 -6.54 -0.68 -12.14
C VAL A 240 -7.32 -1.96 -12.43
N GLU A 241 -7.35 -2.87 -11.47
CA GLU A 241 -8.18 -4.08 -11.55
C GLU A 241 -9.63 -3.75 -11.20
N ASP A 242 -10.59 -4.44 -11.84
CA ASP A 242 -12.03 -4.20 -11.63
C ASP A 242 -12.50 -4.40 -10.17
N GLU A 243 -11.70 -5.13 -9.36
CA GLU A 243 -11.96 -5.43 -7.95
C GLU A 243 -11.26 -4.45 -6.98
N ASP A 244 -10.39 -3.55 -7.46
CA ASP A 244 -9.77 -2.51 -6.63
C ASP A 244 -10.72 -1.32 -6.46
N HIS A 245 -11.74 -1.53 -5.63
CA HIS A 245 -12.80 -0.56 -5.37
C HIS A 245 -12.30 0.76 -4.76
N GLN A 246 -11.20 0.72 -3.99
CA GLN A 246 -10.62 1.94 -3.40
C GLN A 246 -9.93 2.78 -4.48
N SER A 247 -9.17 2.16 -5.38
CA SER A 247 -8.58 2.87 -6.53
C SER A 247 -9.66 3.48 -7.43
N HIS A 248 -10.78 2.79 -7.66
CA HIS A 248 -11.93 3.35 -8.37
C HIS A 248 -12.56 4.56 -7.65
N TYR A 249 -12.58 4.55 -6.32
CA TYR A 249 -13.04 5.71 -5.54
C TYR A 249 -12.11 6.91 -5.72
N ASP A 250 -10.80 6.71 -5.52
CA ASP A 250 -9.82 7.79 -5.61
C ASP A 250 -9.76 8.39 -7.03
N LEU A 251 -9.92 7.55 -8.05
CA LEU A 251 -10.04 7.97 -9.44
C LEU A 251 -11.33 8.76 -9.71
N GLY A 252 -12.45 8.35 -9.12
CA GLY A 252 -13.71 9.09 -9.19
C GLY A 252 -13.57 10.49 -8.59
N VAL A 253 -12.87 10.62 -7.46
CA VAL A 253 -12.54 11.93 -6.86
C VAL A 253 -11.71 12.76 -7.82
N ALA A 254 -10.66 12.19 -8.42
CA ALA A 254 -9.82 12.89 -9.38
C ALA A 254 -10.63 13.41 -10.59
N TYR A 255 -11.49 12.58 -11.19
CA TYR A 255 -12.35 13.01 -12.30
C TYR A 255 -13.31 14.13 -11.88
N LYS A 256 -13.89 14.05 -10.68
CA LYS A 256 -14.78 15.08 -10.14
C LYS A 256 -14.05 16.42 -9.98
N GLU A 257 -12.85 16.42 -9.40
CA GLU A 257 -12.05 17.65 -9.23
C GLU A 257 -11.60 18.25 -10.58
N MET A 258 -11.51 17.44 -11.63
CA MET A 258 -11.28 17.90 -13.01
C MET A 258 -12.56 18.39 -13.71
N GLY A 259 -13.73 18.33 -13.06
CA GLY A 259 -15.03 18.69 -13.64
C GLY A 259 -15.61 17.64 -14.59
N LEU A 260 -14.98 16.46 -14.68
CA LEU A 260 -15.43 15.32 -15.49
C LEU A 260 -16.45 14.49 -14.72
N VAL A 261 -17.63 15.10 -14.48
CA VAL A 261 -18.65 14.54 -13.58
C VAL A 261 -19.20 13.19 -14.06
N ASP A 262 -19.34 12.99 -15.37
CA ASP A 262 -19.86 11.74 -15.93
C ASP A 262 -18.88 10.57 -15.73
N GLU A 263 -17.59 10.81 -15.95
CA GLU A 263 -16.52 9.87 -15.65
C GLU A 263 -16.44 9.56 -14.16
N ALA A 264 -16.54 10.58 -13.31
CA ALA A 264 -16.55 10.41 -11.86
C ALA A 264 -17.70 9.48 -11.42
N ILE A 265 -18.90 9.68 -11.96
CA ILE A 265 -20.06 8.82 -11.67
C ILE A 265 -19.77 7.37 -12.06
N ALA A 266 -19.19 7.13 -13.25
CA ALA A 266 -18.87 5.79 -13.71
C ALA A 266 -17.88 5.07 -12.79
N GLU A 267 -16.84 5.76 -12.31
CA GLU A 267 -15.84 5.19 -11.41
C GLU A 267 -16.38 4.96 -10.00
N PHE A 268 -17.14 5.91 -9.45
CA PHE A 268 -17.78 5.69 -8.15
C PHE A 268 -18.81 4.54 -8.19
N GLN A 269 -19.49 4.31 -9.31
CA GLN A 269 -20.37 3.14 -9.47
C GLN A 269 -19.60 1.81 -9.39
N LYS A 270 -18.36 1.76 -9.89
CA LYS A 270 -17.47 0.59 -9.73
C LYS A 270 -17.00 0.47 -8.29
N ALA A 271 -16.61 1.58 -7.65
CA ALA A 271 -16.22 1.60 -6.24
C ALA A 271 -17.33 1.09 -5.32
N LEU A 272 -18.60 1.38 -5.64
CA LEU A 272 -19.75 0.95 -4.84
C LEU A 272 -20.02 -0.57 -4.84
N ARG A 273 -19.38 -1.31 -5.75
CA ARG A 273 -19.42 -2.78 -5.76
C ARG A 273 -18.65 -3.38 -4.58
N GLY A 274 -17.70 -2.63 -4.02
CA GLY A 274 -16.97 -3.01 -2.81
C GLY A 274 -17.82 -2.87 -1.54
N ALA A 275 -17.43 -3.62 -0.51
CA ALA A 275 -18.05 -3.55 0.81
C ALA A 275 -17.54 -2.37 1.65
N GLU A 276 -16.31 -1.92 1.40
CA GLU A 276 -15.66 -0.86 2.17
C GLU A 276 -16.02 0.52 1.63
N GLY A 277 -16.10 1.52 2.51
CA GLY A 277 -16.24 2.93 2.11
C GLY A 277 -17.56 3.33 1.44
N ARG A 278 -18.58 2.45 1.39
CA ARG A 278 -19.83 2.66 0.63
C ARG A 278 -20.54 3.97 0.94
N VAL A 279 -20.59 4.39 2.20
CA VAL A 279 -21.20 5.68 2.60
C VAL A 279 -20.49 6.86 1.95
N ARG A 280 -19.14 6.87 1.95
CA ARG A 280 -18.35 7.93 1.29
C ARG A 280 -18.57 7.92 -0.23
N THR A 281 -18.69 6.73 -0.81
CA THR A 281 -18.98 6.58 -2.26
C THR A 281 -20.38 7.08 -2.61
N TYR A 282 -21.39 6.79 -1.78
CA TYR A 282 -22.74 7.33 -1.96
C TYR A 282 -22.78 8.85 -1.81
N GLU A 283 -22.08 9.40 -0.83
CA GLU A 283 -21.96 10.86 -0.64
C GLU A 283 -21.35 11.53 -1.88
N ALA A 284 -20.22 10.99 -2.37
CA ALA A 284 -19.54 11.51 -3.56
C ALA A 284 -20.42 11.43 -4.82
N LEU A 285 -21.10 10.30 -5.05
CA LEU A 285 -22.06 10.19 -6.15
C LEU A 285 -23.23 11.16 -6.02
N GLY A 286 -23.77 11.33 -4.80
CA GLY A 286 -24.83 12.29 -4.53
C GLY A 286 -24.40 13.70 -4.91
N GLN A 287 -23.17 14.09 -4.56
CA GLN A 287 -22.60 15.38 -4.95
C GLN A 287 -22.48 15.51 -6.48
N CYS A 288 -22.01 14.48 -7.20
CA CYS A 288 -21.96 14.50 -8.66
C CYS A 288 -23.35 14.70 -9.29
N PHE A 289 -24.39 14.03 -8.79
CA PHE A 289 -25.75 14.23 -9.29
C PHE A 289 -26.32 15.61 -8.96
N LEU A 290 -25.96 16.18 -7.82
CA LEU A 290 -26.30 17.56 -7.46
C LEU A 290 -25.64 18.58 -8.39
N GLU A 291 -24.37 18.40 -8.74
CA GLU A 291 -23.67 19.24 -9.73
C GLU A 291 -24.36 19.18 -11.10
N LYS A 292 -24.93 18.02 -11.46
CA LYS A 292 -25.76 17.85 -12.67
C LYS A 292 -27.20 18.33 -12.53
N SER A 293 -27.59 18.93 -11.39
CA SER A 293 -28.96 19.33 -11.08
C SER A 293 -30.00 18.18 -11.12
N GLN A 294 -29.54 16.93 -10.97
CA GLN A 294 -30.38 15.74 -10.94
C GLN A 294 -30.79 15.40 -9.50
N PHE A 295 -31.47 16.34 -8.85
CA PHE A 295 -31.79 16.29 -7.41
C PHE A 295 -32.56 15.02 -7.00
N GLN A 296 -33.52 14.57 -7.81
CA GLN A 296 -34.31 13.38 -7.52
C GLN A 296 -33.46 12.09 -7.45
N VAL A 297 -32.48 11.99 -8.36
CA VAL A 297 -31.55 10.85 -8.41
C VAL A 297 -30.59 10.91 -7.22
N ALA A 298 -30.06 12.10 -6.92
CA ALA A 298 -29.20 12.32 -5.75
C ALA A 298 -29.91 11.90 -4.46
N ALA A 299 -31.14 12.36 -4.24
CA ALA A 299 -31.93 12.01 -3.06
C ALA A 299 -32.13 10.49 -2.93
N THR A 300 -32.54 9.83 -4.02
CA THR A 300 -32.78 8.37 -4.03
C THR A 300 -31.52 7.59 -3.70
N LEU A 301 -30.36 8.06 -4.19
CA LEU A 301 -29.08 7.41 -3.96
C LEU A 301 -28.58 7.63 -2.52
N LEU A 302 -28.66 8.85 -2.01
CA LEU A 302 -28.21 9.20 -0.67
C LEU A 302 -29.06 8.51 0.42
N VAL A 303 -30.33 8.23 0.17
CA VAL A 303 -31.17 7.39 1.07
C VAL A 303 -30.58 5.98 1.24
N ARG A 304 -29.92 5.42 0.21
CA ARG A 304 -29.25 4.12 0.32
C ARG A 304 -28.08 4.17 1.28
N ALA A 305 -27.36 5.29 1.36
CA ALA A 305 -26.29 5.47 2.35
C ALA A 305 -26.82 5.39 3.79
N LEU A 306 -28.01 5.93 4.05
CA LEU A 306 -28.67 5.80 5.36
C LEU A 306 -29.09 4.36 5.69
N SER A 307 -29.20 3.50 4.68
CA SER A 307 -29.56 2.09 4.85
C SER A 307 -28.34 1.19 5.12
N GLU A 308 -27.11 1.72 5.01
CA GLU A 308 -25.89 0.95 5.29
C GLU A 308 -25.70 0.78 6.81
N PRO A 309 -25.62 -0.47 7.30
CA PRO A 309 -25.57 -0.75 8.74
C PRO A 309 -24.28 -0.23 9.38
N GLY A 310 -24.37 0.17 10.65
CA GLY A 310 -23.20 0.52 11.47
C GLY A 310 -22.75 1.98 11.38
N HIS A 311 -23.49 2.84 10.69
CA HIS A 311 -23.19 4.27 10.60
C HIS A 311 -24.08 5.08 11.55
N THR A 312 -23.46 6.06 12.20
CA THR A 312 -24.11 7.02 13.09
C THR A 312 -24.44 8.32 12.35
N ASP A 313 -25.33 9.14 12.91
CA ASP A 313 -25.68 10.44 12.31
C ASP A 313 -24.44 11.35 12.22
N GLU A 314 -23.49 11.24 13.15
CA GLU A 314 -22.17 11.90 13.09
C GLU A 314 -21.38 11.54 11.83
N GLN A 315 -21.39 10.27 11.44
CA GLN A 315 -20.70 9.77 10.24
C GLN A 315 -21.47 10.08 8.95
N LEU A 316 -22.77 10.33 9.06
CA LEU A 316 -23.67 10.60 7.94
C LEU A 316 -23.98 12.09 7.77
N VAL A 317 -23.36 12.98 8.55
CA VAL A 317 -23.68 14.42 8.56
C VAL A 317 -23.63 15.05 7.16
N GLY A 318 -22.63 14.70 6.35
CA GLY A 318 -22.53 15.13 4.95
C GLY A 318 -23.68 14.61 4.09
N VAL A 319 -23.99 13.32 4.18
CA VAL A 319 -25.12 12.68 3.47
C VAL A 319 -26.46 13.30 3.86
N LEU A 320 -26.70 13.54 5.16
CA LEU A 320 -27.91 14.15 5.67
C LEU A 320 -28.09 15.58 5.16
N TYR A 321 -27.00 16.35 5.12
CA TYR A 321 -27.03 17.69 4.54
C TYR A 321 -27.35 17.66 3.04
N LEU A 322 -26.70 16.77 2.27
CA LEU A 322 -26.97 16.63 0.84
C LEU A 322 -28.40 16.13 0.56
N LEU A 323 -28.97 15.29 1.43
CA LEU A 323 -30.38 14.91 1.37
C LEU A 323 -31.29 16.09 1.63
N GLY A 324 -31.01 16.89 2.66
CA GLY A 324 -31.74 18.13 2.93
C GLY A 324 -31.76 19.05 1.71
N TYR A 325 -30.57 19.28 1.14
CA TYR A 325 -30.39 20.11 -0.05
C TYR A 325 -31.10 19.56 -1.29
N SER A 326 -31.02 18.26 -1.52
CA SER A 326 -31.70 17.60 -2.64
C SER A 326 -33.22 17.75 -2.52
N ASN A 327 -33.77 17.52 -1.32
CA ASN A 327 -35.21 17.61 -1.07
C ASN A 327 -35.72 19.06 -1.12
N GLU A 328 -34.94 20.02 -0.63
CA GLU A 328 -35.22 21.46 -0.77
C GLU A 328 -35.34 21.85 -2.26
N ALA A 329 -34.41 21.40 -3.11
CA ALA A 329 -34.46 21.66 -4.54
C ALA A 329 -35.67 21.03 -5.26
N ILE A 330 -36.18 19.91 -4.75
CA ILE A 330 -37.39 19.22 -5.25
C ILE A 330 -38.68 19.79 -4.61
N GLN A 331 -38.58 20.79 -3.74
CA GLN A 331 -39.69 21.39 -2.98
C GLN A 331 -40.37 20.43 -1.98
N GLN A 332 -39.63 19.42 -1.51
CA GLN A 332 -40.07 18.53 -0.43
C GLN A 332 -39.65 19.12 0.92
N TRP A 333 -40.31 20.21 1.31
CA TRP A 333 -39.92 21.04 2.45
C TRP A 333 -39.93 20.30 3.79
N SER A 334 -40.89 19.40 4.01
CA SER A 334 -41.00 18.59 5.23
C SER A 334 -39.77 17.71 5.44
N ASP A 335 -39.37 17.03 4.37
CA ASP A 335 -38.29 16.05 4.41
C ASP A 335 -36.95 16.77 4.49
N ALA A 336 -36.80 17.87 3.73
CA ALA A 336 -35.64 18.75 3.81
C ALA A 336 -35.39 19.26 5.24
N LEU A 337 -36.45 19.78 5.88
CA LEU A 337 -36.38 20.28 7.26
C LEU A 337 -35.98 19.17 8.24
N ALA A 338 -36.57 17.96 8.12
CA ALA A 338 -36.24 16.83 8.97
C ALA A 338 -34.77 16.41 8.87
N TYR A 339 -34.21 16.38 7.66
CA TYR A 339 -32.78 16.07 7.47
C TYR A 339 -31.87 17.17 8.01
N TYR A 340 -32.18 18.44 7.76
CA TYR A 340 -31.38 19.54 8.30
C TYR A 340 -31.43 19.60 9.84
N GLN A 341 -32.56 19.31 10.46
CA GLN A 341 -32.66 19.22 11.92
C GLN A 341 -31.76 18.12 12.50
N ARG A 342 -31.63 16.98 11.82
CA ARG A 342 -30.68 15.92 12.22
C ARG A 342 -29.24 16.39 12.09
N VAL A 343 -28.89 17.09 11.00
CA VAL A 343 -27.56 17.71 10.84
C VAL A 343 -27.29 18.69 11.97
N PHE A 344 -28.23 19.58 12.28
CA PHE A 344 -28.11 20.58 13.34
C PHE A 344 -27.97 19.95 14.74
N ALA A 345 -28.64 18.82 15.00
CA ALA A 345 -28.52 18.10 16.26
C ALA A 345 -27.13 17.47 16.47
N VAL A 346 -26.46 17.10 15.37
CA VAL A 346 -25.08 16.57 15.37
C VAL A 346 -24.06 17.70 15.46
N ASP A 347 -24.19 18.69 14.59
CA ASP A 347 -23.28 19.82 14.47
C ASP A 347 -24.05 21.09 14.06
N ILE A 348 -24.15 22.02 15.01
CA ILE A 348 -24.85 23.31 14.87
C ILE A 348 -24.13 24.23 13.87
N GLU A 349 -22.81 24.10 13.73
CA GLU A 349 -21.97 24.95 12.88
C GLU A 349 -21.71 24.32 11.49
N PHE A 350 -22.38 23.21 11.16
CA PHE A 350 -22.19 22.53 9.89
C PHE A 350 -22.73 23.35 8.71
N ARG A 351 -21.80 24.00 7.98
CA ARG A 351 -22.10 24.80 6.77
C ARG A 351 -23.14 25.90 7.06
N ASP A 352 -24.21 25.97 6.27
CA ASP A 352 -25.31 26.93 6.36
C ASP A 352 -26.61 26.30 6.91
N VAL A 353 -26.52 25.17 7.64
CA VAL A 353 -27.70 24.39 8.07
C VAL A 353 -28.69 25.21 8.90
N GLY A 354 -28.20 26.07 9.82
CA GLY A 354 -29.06 26.92 10.64
C GLY A 354 -29.86 27.93 9.81
N ASP A 355 -29.23 28.53 8.80
CA ASP A 355 -29.89 29.47 7.89
C ASP A 355 -30.93 28.77 7.02
N ARG A 356 -30.62 27.55 6.55
CA ARG A 356 -31.53 26.71 5.77
C ARG A 356 -32.79 26.33 6.55
N ILE A 357 -32.63 25.91 7.82
CA ILE A 357 -33.76 25.61 8.71
C ILE A 357 -34.64 26.84 8.88
N ALA A 358 -34.05 27.99 9.23
CA ALA A 358 -34.80 29.23 9.42
C ALA A 358 -35.52 29.71 8.15
N ALA A 359 -34.94 29.46 6.96
CA ALA A 359 -35.57 29.75 5.69
C ALA A 359 -36.78 28.84 5.43
N LEU A 360 -36.64 27.53 5.67
CA LEU A 360 -37.69 26.54 5.45
C LEU A 360 -38.88 26.69 6.42
N GLU A 361 -38.62 27.04 7.68
CA GLU A 361 -39.68 27.29 8.67
C GLU A 361 -40.60 28.45 8.27
N ARG A 362 -40.04 29.47 7.58
CA ARG A 362 -40.81 30.59 7.03
C ARG A 362 -41.64 30.24 5.79
N VAL A 363 -41.27 29.16 5.10
CA VAL A 363 -41.99 28.66 3.91
C VAL A 363 -43.11 27.69 4.33
N ALA A 364 -42.92 26.99 5.45
CA ALA A 364 -43.90 26.07 6.01
C ALA A 364 -45.00 26.74 6.86
N THR A 365 -44.81 28.02 7.24
CA THR A 365 -45.81 28.89 7.89
C THR A 365 -46.56 29.73 6.86
#